data_AF-A0A835X5T6-F1
#
_entry.id   AF-A0A835X5T6-F1
#
_cell.length_a   1.000
_cell.length_b   1.000
_cell.length_c   1.000
_cell.angle_alpha   90.00
_cell.angle_beta   90.00
_cell.angle_gamma   90.00
#
_symmetry.space_group_name_H-M   'P 1'
#
loop_
_entity.id
_entity.type
_entity.pdbx_description
1 polymer ?
#
loop_
_entity_poly.entity_id
_entity_poly.type
_entity_poly.pdbx_seq_one_letter_code
_entity_poly.pdbx_strand_id
1 'polypeptide(L)'
;MEEAIKIDPKKTNARFYKGIVLGKMGKHEQALNCFENVCRSNPRNLDAIFHKGIELTELQKHDKAIRIFDDLLRKQKENVNLIYAKARSMAALDEIGLSMELLKKAISKDPKTIRKWAKDEKIFERFHDDEQFRKLVKL
;
A
#
# COMPACT_ATOMS: atom_id res chain seq x y z
N MET A 1 30.70 -18.92 -1.32
CA MET A 1 31.20 -17.77 -2.11
C MET A 1 30.00 -16.86 -2.31
N GLU A 2 29.74 -15.98 -1.33
CA GLU A 2 28.69 -14.97 -1.47
C GLU A 2 29.24 -13.91 -2.41
N GLU A 3 28.79 -13.90 -3.67
CA GLU A 3 28.99 -12.74 -4.53
C GLU A 3 28.28 -11.57 -3.87
N ALA A 4 29.06 -10.74 -3.17
CA ALA A 4 28.64 -9.43 -2.73
C ALA A 4 28.31 -8.61 -3.99
N ILE A 5 27.04 -8.67 -4.41
CA ILE A 5 26.50 -7.80 -5.44
C ILE A 5 26.87 -6.38 -5.01
N LYS A 6 27.79 -5.74 -5.75
CA LYS A 6 28.11 -4.32 -5.56
C LYS A 6 26.84 -3.54 -5.87
N ILE A 7 26.09 -3.22 -4.82
CA ILE A 7 24.90 -2.38 -4.90
C ILE A 7 25.40 -0.97 -5.20
N ASP A 8 25.09 -0.45 -6.39
CA ASP A 8 25.19 0.98 -6.65
C ASP A 8 23.95 1.67 -6.03
N PRO A 9 24.10 2.44 -4.94
CA PRO A 9 22.98 3.09 -4.28
C PRO A 9 22.33 4.15 -5.19
N LYS A 10 23.09 4.82 -6.06
CA LYS A 10 22.55 5.84 -6.98
C LYS A 10 21.64 5.19 -8.02
N LYS A 11 22.07 4.07 -8.60
CA LYS A 11 21.25 3.31 -9.57
C LYS A 11 19.98 2.74 -8.92
N THR A 12 20.08 2.29 -7.67
CA THR A 12 18.93 1.78 -6.89
C THR A 12 17.92 2.89 -6.61
N ASN A 13 18.38 4.07 -6.18
CA ASN A 13 17.53 5.24 -5.95
C ASN A 13 16.87 5.74 -7.24
N ALA A 14 17.62 5.83 -8.34
CA ALA A 14 17.07 6.24 -9.63
C ALA A 14 15.94 5.32 -10.10
N ARG A 15 16.10 4.00 -9.92
CA ARG A 15 15.07 3.03 -10.27
C ARG A 15 13.84 3.13 -9.36
N PHE A 16 14.04 3.37 -8.07
CA PHE A 16 12.96 3.59 -7.11
C PHE A 16 12.11 4.80 -7.52
N TYR A 17 12.74 5.95 -7.78
CA TYR A 17 12.01 7.16 -8.20
C TYR A 17 11.35 6.99 -9.57
N LYS A 18 11.98 6.27 -10.50
CA LYS A 18 11.33 5.89 -11.76
C LYS A 18 10.04 5.10 -11.52
N GLY A 19 10.07 4.15 -10.59
CA GLY A 19 8.88 3.39 -10.18
C GLY A 19 7.75 4.29 -9.70
N ILE A 20 8.05 5.25 -8.82
CA ILE A 20 7.06 6.22 -8.31
C ILE A 20 6.43 7.03 -9.44
N VAL A 21 7.26 7.55 -10.37
CA VAL A 21 6.77 8.34 -11.50
C VAL A 21 5.88 7.49 -12.41
N LEU A 22 6.27 6.24 -12.69
CA LEU A 22 5.48 5.31 -13.49
C LEU A 22 4.13 4.98 -12.83
N GLY A 23 4.10 4.73 -11.53
CA GLY A 23 2.87 4.47 -10.77
C GLY A 23 1.90 5.66 -10.83
N LYS A 24 2.41 6.88 -10.67
CA LYS A 24 1.62 8.12 -10.82
C LYS A 24 1.08 8.32 -12.25
N MET A 25 1.75 7.76 -13.25
CA MET A 25 1.29 7.77 -14.65
C MET A 25 0.32 6.61 -14.97
N GLY A 26 -0.07 5.80 -13.98
CA GLY A 26 -0.92 4.62 -14.18
C GLY A 26 -0.20 3.43 -14.84
N LYS A 27 1.13 3.49 -15.01
CA LYS A 27 1.93 2.42 -15.64
C LYS A 27 2.34 1.39 -14.59
N HIS A 28 1.34 0.78 -13.95
CA HIS A 28 1.51 -0.04 -12.75
C HIS A 28 2.41 -1.26 -12.95
N GLU A 29 2.35 -1.95 -14.09
CA GLU A 29 3.24 -3.09 -14.35
C GLU A 29 4.72 -2.67 -14.45
N GLN A 30 5.00 -1.53 -15.08
CA GLN A 30 6.35 -1.00 -15.21
C GLN A 30 6.88 -0.49 -13.87
N ALA A 31 6.00 0.14 -13.08
CA ALA A 31 6.30 0.56 -11.71
C ALA A 31 6.62 -0.64 -10.82
N LEU A 32 5.80 -1.69 -10.89
CA LEU A 32 6.00 -2.95 -10.17
C LEU A 32 7.37 -3.55 -10.50
N ASN A 33 7.74 -3.65 -11.78
CA ASN A 33 9.05 -4.14 -12.18
C ASN A 33 10.20 -3.27 -11.62
N CYS A 34 10.03 -1.95 -11.55
CA CYS A 34 11.03 -1.07 -10.93
C CYS A 34 11.22 -1.41 -9.44
N PHE A 35 10.13 -1.55 -8.68
CA PHE A 35 10.19 -1.88 -7.26
C PHE A 35 10.70 -3.30 -6.99
N GLU A 36 10.33 -4.28 -7.82
CA GLU A 36 10.88 -5.64 -7.72
C GLU A 36 12.39 -5.68 -7.91
N ASN A 37 12.91 -4.93 -8.88
CA ASN A 37 14.36 -4.82 -9.05
C ASN A 37 15.04 -4.14 -7.86
N VAL A 38 14.43 -3.10 -7.27
CA VAL A 38 14.95 -2.48 -6.04
C VAL A 38 14.93 -3.49 -4.89
N CYS A 39 13.87 -4.29 -4.74
CA CYS A 39 13.78 -5.33 -3.71
C CYS A 39 14.81 -6.44 -3.92
N ARG A 40 15.11 -6.84 -5.16
CA ARG A 40 16.18 -7.81 -5.45
C ARG A 40 17.56 -7.28 -5.06
N SER A 41 17.83 -6.01 -5.35
CA SER A 41 19.13 -5.39 -5.03
C SER A 41 19.26 -5.02 -3.55
N ASN A 42 18.17 -4.63 -2.90
CA ASN A 42 18.12 -4.31 -1.47
C ASN A 42 16.83 -4.89 -0.85
N PRO A 43 16.87 -6.16 -0.38
CA PRO A 43 15.71 -6.83 0.22
C PRO A 43 15.20 -6.20 1.52
N ARG A 44 15.95 -5.27 2.11
CA ARG A 44 15.58 -4.56 3.35
C ARG A 44 14.99 -3.17 3.09
N ASN A 45 14.86 -2.75 1.83
CA ASN A 45 14.24 -1.46 1.50
C ASN A 45 12.72 -1.54 1.69
N LEU A 46 12.25 -1.13 2.88
CA LEU A 46 10.83 -1.20 3.25
C LEU A 46 9.95 -0.30 2.36
N ASP A 47 10.46 0.84 1.89
CA ASP A 47 9.72 1.74 1.01
C ASP A 47 9.47 1.11 -0.36
N ALA A 48 10.48 0.45 -0.93
CA ALA A 48 10.34 -0.27 -2.19
C ALA A 48 9.35 -1.44 -2.06
N ILE A 49 9.39 -2.16 -0.94
CA ILE A 49 8.43 -3.24 -0.64
C ILE A 49 7.02 -2.67 -0.47
N PHE A 50 6.87 -1.53 0.21
CA PHE A 50 5.59 -0.85 0.37
C PHE A 50 5.00 -0.44 -0.99
N HIS A 51 5.78 0.26 -1.81
CA HIS A 51 5.35 0.66 -3.14
C HIS A 51 5.05 -0.54 -4.04
N LYS A 52 5.81 -1.64 -3.93
CA LYS A 52 5.47 -2.91 -4.58
C LYS A 52 4.06 -3.37 -4.20
N GLY A 53 3.72 -3.31 -2.91
CA GLY A 53 2.37 -3.61 -2.41
C GLY A 53 1.31 -2.71 -3.02
N ILE A 54 1.56 -1.40 -3.09
CA ILE A 54 0.65 -0.44 -3.73
C ILE A 54 0.42 -0.77 -5.20
N GLU A 55 1.47 -0.98 -6.00
CA GLU A 55 1.30 -1.33 -7.41
C GLU A 55 0.57 -2.67 -7.61
N LEU A 56 0.71 -3.62 -6.68
CA LEU A 56 -0.07 -4.85 -6.69
C LEU A 56 -1.55 -4.60 -6.38
N THR A 57 -1.88 -3.68 -5.48
CA THR A 57 -3.26 -3.23 -5.23
C THR A 57 -3.86 -2.61 -6.49
N GLU A 58 -3.15 -1.71 -7.16
CA GLU A 58 -3.63 -1.06 -8.39
C GLU A 58 -3.79 -2.06 -9.56
N LEU A 59 -2.98 -3.12 -9.59
CA LEU A 59 -3.10 -4.24 -10.53
C LEU A 59 -4.15 -5.30 -10.11
N GLN A 60 -4.99 -5.01 -9.12
CA GLN A 60 -6.01 -5.91 -8.58
C GLN A 60 -5.48 -7.23 -8.00
N LYS A 61 -4.18 -7.31 -7.70
CA LYS A 61 -3.52 -8.48 -7.09
C LYS A 61 -3.57 -8.37 -5.57
N HIS A 62 -4.78 -8.21 -5.02
CA HIS A 62 -5.01 -7.86 -3.61
C HIS A 62 -4.43 -8.88 -2.62
N ASP A 63 -4.54 -10.19 -2.88
CA ASP A 63 -3.95 -11.22 -2.01
C ASP A 63 -2.43 -11.06 -1.83
N LYS A 64 -1.73 -10.72 -2.92
CA LYS A 64 -0.29 -10.50 -2.90
C LYS A 64 0.07 -9.21 -2.18
N ALA A 65 -0.72 -8.16 -2.37
CA ALA A 65 -0.56 -6.89 -1.69
C ALA A 65 -0.75 -7.04 -0.17
N ILE A 66 -1.79 -7.76 0.26
CA ILE A 66 -2.08 -8.03 1.68
C ILE A 66 -0.92 -8.75 2.36
N ARG A 67 -0.36 -9.80 1.74
CA ARG A 67 0.82 -10.51 2.29
C ARG A 67 2.00 -9.56 2.51
N ILE A 68 2.25 -8.67 1.55
CA ILE A 68 3.29 -7.65 1.68
C ILE A 68 3.00 -6.72 2.86
N PHE A 69 1.78 -6.19 2.96
CA PHE A 69 1.42 -5.28 4.04
C PHE A 69 1.48 -5.95 5.41
N ASP A 70 1.08 -7.22 5.52
CA ASP A 70 1.21 -7.99 6.76
C ASP A 70 2.66 -8.16 7.21
N ASP A 71 3.56 -8.48 6.28
CA ASP A 71 4.98 -8.63 6.59
C ASP A 71 5.63 -7.30 6.98
N LEU A 72 5.22 -6.19 6.36
CA LEU A 72 5.66 -4.86 6.75
C LEU A 72 5.08 -4.46 8.12
N LEU A 73 3.82 -4.76 8.40
CA LEU A 73 3.16 -4.48 9.68
C LEU A 73 3.77 -5.28 10.84
N ARG A 74 4.31 -6.48 10.60
CA ARG A 74 5.09 -7.20 11.63
C ARG A 74 6.29 -6.38 12.14
N LYS A 75 6.90 -5.56 11.27
CA LYS A 75 8.05 -4.70 11.57
C LYS A 75 7.63 -3.30 12.03
N GLN A 76 6.58 -2.77 11.42
CA GLN A 76 6.07 -1.40 11.64
C GLN A 76 4.58 -1.46 12.07
N LYS A 77 4.32 -1.99 13.26
CA LYS A 77 2.98 -2.36 13.75
C LYS A 77 1.95 -1.24 13.77
N GLU A 78 2.42 0.00 13.86
CA GLU A 78 1.56 1.19 13.96
C GLU A 78 1.63 2.11 12.73
N ASN A 79 2.27 1.69 11.64
CA ASN A 79 2.36 2.52 10.45
C ASN A 79 0.98 2.69 9.78
N VAL A 80 0.46 3.90 9.84
CA VAL A 80 -0.89 4.25 9.38
C VAL A 80 -1.08 4.01 7.90
N ASN A 81 -0.06 4.28 7.08
CA ASN A 81 -0.11 4.07 5.63
C ASN A 81 -0.24 2.57 5.29
N LEU A 82 0.45 1.70 6.04
CA LEU A 82 0.35 0.25 5.87
C LEU A 82 -1.03 -0.28 6.29
N ILE A 83 -1.54 0.18 7.44
CA ILE A 83 -2.87 -0.21 7.93
C ILE A 83 -3.94 0.21 6.91
N TYR A 84 -3.86 1.44 6.41
CA TYR A 84 -4.79 1.95 5.41
C TYR A 84 -4.66 1.21 4.06
N ALA A 85 -3.45 0.98 3.56
CA ALA A 85 -3.25 0.23 2.31
C ALA A 85 -3.79 -1.22 2.39
N LYS A 86 -3.65 -1.85 3.56
CA LYS A 86 -4.28 -3.15 3.82
C LYS A 86 -5.80 -3.05 3.84
N ALA A 87 -6.38 -2.02 4.49
CA ALA A 87 -7.83 -1.79 4.50
C ALA A 87 -8.38 -1.66 3.06
N ARG A 88 -7.73 -0.86 2.21
CA ARG A 88 -8.09 -0.72 0.77
C ARG A 88 -8.13 -2.08 0.06
N SER A 89 -7.12 -2.92 0.29
CA SER A 89 -7.03 -4.24 -0.36
C SER A 89 -8.06 -5.23 0.19
N MET A 90 -8.41 -5.15 1.48
CA MET A 90 -9.49 -5.94 2.08
C MET A 90 -10.86 -5.51 1.55
N ALA A 91 -11.11 -4.20 1.41
CA ALA A 91 -12.33 -3.69 0.78
C ALA A 91 -12.49 -4.19 -0.65
N ALA A 92 -11.39 -4.27 -1.40
CA ALA A 92 -11.41 -4.76 -2.77
C ALA A 92 -11.80 -6.25 -2.87
N LEU A 93 -11.42 -7.07 -1.87
CA LEU A 93 -11.79 -8.48 -1.75
C LEU A 93 -13.17 -8.70 -1.11
N ASP A 94 -13.94 -7.64 -0.86
CA ASP A 94 -15.25 -7.69 -0.20
C ASP A 94 -15.20 -8.16 1.26
N GLU A 95 -14.02 -8.08 1.89
CA GLU A 95 -13.81 -8.34 3.32
C GLU A 95 -14.17 -7.09 4.14
N ILE A 96 -15.45 -6.70 4.09
CA ILE A 96 -15.96 -5.42 4.61
C ILE A 96 -15.63 -5.25 6.10
N GLY A 97 -15.87 -6.28 6.91
CA GLY A 97 -15.63 -6.23 8.36
C GLY A 97 -14.17 -5.91 8.70
N LEU A 98 -13.22 -6.66 8.12
CA LEU A 98 -11.79 -6.44 8.34
C LEU A 98 -11.32 -5.10 7.78
N SER A 99 -11.84 -4.69 6.62
CA SER A 99 -11.55 -3.37 6.07
C SER A 99 -11.99 -2.25 7.02
N MET A 100 -13.19 -2.34 7.56
CA MET A 100 -13.76 -1.34 8.48
C MET A 100 -12.97 -1.24 9.78
N GLU A 101 -12.56 -2.37 10.35
CA GLU A 101 -11.71 -2.41 11.54
C GLU A 101 -10.36 -1.73 11.31
N LEU A 102 -9.70 -2.06 10.20
CA LEU A 102 -8.42 -1.46 9.82
C LEU A 102 -8.57 0.03 9.52
N LEU A 103 -9.63 0.42 8.83
CA LEU A 103 -9.92 1.82 8.53
C LEU A 103 -10.17 2.62 9.82
N LYS A 104 -10.93 2.06 10.77
CA LYS A 104 -11.13 2.67 12.09
C LYS A 104 -9.81 2.83 12.84
N LYS A 105 -8.94 1.83 12.80
CA LYS A 105 -7.60 1.89 13.39
C LYS A 105 -6.71 2.95 12.73
N ALA A 106 -6.76 3.08 11.41
CA ALA A 106 -6.02 4.11 10.68
C ALA A 106 -6.54 5.52 11.00
N ILE A 107 -7.86 5.72 11.05
CA ILE A 107 -8.51 6.99 11.40
C ILE A 107 -8.20 7.40 12.84
N SER A 108 -8.10 6.48 13.79
CA SER A 108 -7.76 6.87 15.17
C SER A 108 -6.35 7.45 15.30
N LYS A 109 -5.44 7.10 14.38
CA LYS A 109 -4.05 7.57 14.36
C LYS A 109 -3.84 8.83 13.51
N ASP A 110 -4.45 8.89 12.32
CA ASP A 110 -4.49 10.11 11.50
C ASP A 110 -5.91 10.38 10.99
N PRO A 111 -6.75 11.03 11.81
CA PRO A 111 -8.16 11.21 11.49
C PRO A 111 -8.43 12.17 10.35
N LYS A 112 -7.52 13.10 10.05
CA LYS A 112 -7.73 14.12 9.02
C LYS A 112 -7.38 13.57 7.65
N THR A 113 -6.22 12.96 7.53
CA THR A 113 -5.72 12.44 6.25
C THR A 113 -6.50 11.21 5.82
N ILE A 114 -6.70 10.24 6.72
CA ILE A 114 -7.35 8.97 6.36
C ILE A 114 -8.81 9.16 6.01
N ARG A 115 -9.55 10.03 6.73
CA ARG A 115 -10.95 10.33 6.36
C ARG A 115 -11.05 11.00 4.99
N LYS A 116 -10.08 11.84 4.63
CA LYS A 116 -10.06 12.47 3.31
C LYS A 116 -9.86 11.39 2.22
N TRP A 117 -8.81 10.58 2.35
CA TRP A 117 -8.55 9.49 1.39
C TRP A 117 -9.72 8.52 1.28
N ALA A 118 -10.29 8.09 2.40
CA ALA A 118 -11.40 7.15 2.41
C ALA A 118 -12.67 7.69 1.72
N LYS A 119 -12.88 9.01 1.74
CA LYS A 119 -14.01 9.66 1.04
C LYS A 119 -13.74 9.88 -0.45
N ASP A 120 -12.49 10.13 -0.82
CA ASP A 120 -12.10 10.44 -2.20
C ASP A 120 -11.87 9.16 -3.04
N GLU A 121 -11.65 8.01 -2.40
CA GLU A 121 -11.33 6.76 -3.06
C GLU A 121 -12.54 5.94 -3.49
N LYS A 122 -12.59 5.62 -4.79
CA LYS A 122 -13.64 4.79 -5.41
C LYS A 122 -13.83 3.42 -4.75
N ILE A 123 -12.77 2.85 -4.15
CA ILE A 123 -12.84 1.53 -3.53
C ILE A 123 -13.86 1.49 -2.38
N PHE A 124 -14.06 2.62 -1.71
CA PHE A 124 -14.97 2.78 -0.57
C PHE A 124 -16.33 3.37 -0.95
N GLU A 125 -16.58 3.74 -2.22
CA GLU A 125 -17.90 4.23 -2.65
C GLU A 125 -19.00 3.20 -2.35
N ARG A 126 -18.68 1.91 -2.47
CA ARG A 126 -19.60 0.82 -2.14
C ARG A 126 -19.96 0.77 -0.64
N PHE A 127 -19.19 1.43 0.23
CA PHE A 127 -19.47 1.53 1.67
C PHE A 127 -20.27 2.78 2.01
N HIS A 128 -20.59 3.65 1.04
CA HIS A 128 -21.35 4.88 1.31
C HIS A 128 -22.77 4.62 1.79
N ASP A 129 -23.33 3.43 1.52
CA ASP A 129 -24.64 3.02 2.05
C ASP A 129 -24.53 2.44 3.48
N ASP A 130 -23.32 2.11 3.95
CA ASP A 130 -23.09 1.61 5.31
C ASP A 130 -23.05 2.76 6.33
N GLU A 131 -23.98 2.74 7.28
CA GLU A 131 -24.12 3.78 8.30
C GLU A 131 -22.86 3.91 9.19
N GLN A 132 -22.19 2.79 9.47
CA GLN A 132 -20.97 2.80 10.28
C GLN A 132 -19.83 3.46 9.52
N PHE A 133 -19.70 3.17 8.22
CA PHE A 133 -18.72 3.83 7.36
C PHE A 133 -18.95 5.33 7.31
N ARG A 134 -20.19 5.76 7.04
CA ARG A 134 -20.57 7.19 7.01
C ARG A 134 -20.21 7.91 8.30
N LYS A 135 -20.57 7.33 9.46
CA LYS A 135 -20.19 7.85 10.78
C LYS A 135 -18.67 7.91 10.97
N LEU A 136 -17.96 6.88 10.51
CA LEU A 136 -16.52 6.76 10.66
C LEU A 136 -15.76 7.83 9.86
N VAL A 137 -16.14 8.05 8.60
CA VAL A 137 -15.50 9.02 7.70
C VAL A 137 -16.12 10.41 7.75
N LYS A 138 -17.24 10.60 8.45
CA LYS A 138 -18.03 11.84 8.51
C LYS A 138 -18.53 12.23 7.10
N LEU A 139 -19.35 11.37 6.51
CA LEU A 139 -20.05 11.55 5.22
C LEU A 139 -21.56 11.61 5.45
#